data_AF-D3DMP9-F1
#
_entry.id   AF-D3DMP9-F1
#
_cell.length_a   1.000
_cell.length_b   1.000
_cell.length_c   1.000
_cell.angle_alpha   90.00
_cell.angle_beta   90.00
_cell.angle_gamma   90.00
#
_symmetry.space_group_name_H-M   'P 1'
#
loop_
_entity.id
_entity.type
_entity.pdbx_description
1 polymer ?
#
loop_
_entity_poly.entity_id
_entity_poly.type
_entity_poly.pdbx_seq_one_letter_code
_entity_poly.pdbx_strand_id
1 'polypeptide(L)'
;LLSFNCTNLLASYVRYLFLSLSLSLSISFSLPLAQLMTVAILLNTSAMSLLYECINTVIAVLISISSGMPNHSASIQLCVQKLRILIEDSDQNLKYLGLLAMSKILKTHPKSVQAHKDLILACLDDKDESIRLRALDLLYGMVSKKNLMEIVKRLLGHMERAEGSAYRDELLYKVIEICAQSSYLYVTNFEWYLTVLVELIQLEAGSRHGRLIAEQLLDVAIRVPVVRQFAVNEMTNLLDTFTVSAQSNSMYEVLYAAAWIVGEFAGELEDAEKTLNILLRPRLLPGHIQGVYVQNVIKLFARLATTCLELQDLPGLVTLCDHVLDKLQHFNGSSDIEVQERANSACMLIEMLRNQLSTSTDAMAMDTTTEGGIPPLAIEIVQEMTLLFTGELIPVAPKAQRKVPLPDGLDLDEWINAPPPEDAASSSSSEHDKDELFVSAAQAGTGADGGEKRRQS
;
A
#
# COMPACT_ATOMS: atom_id res chain seq x y z
N LEU A 1 45.08 -4.39 12.25
CA LEU A 1 45.41 -2.95 11.99
C LEU A 1 46.60 -2.79 11.04
N LEU A 2 47.78 -3.37 11.28
CA LEU A 2 48.93 -3.28 10.35
C LEU A 2 48.74 -4.05 9.02
N SER A 3 48.15 -5.25 9.03
CA SER A 3 47.80 -5.98 7.80
C SER A 3 46.76 -5.24 6.95
N PHE A 4 45.78 -4.59 7.60
CA PHE A 4 44.73 -3.80 6.95
C PHE A 4 45.29 -2.56 6.23
N ASN A 5 46.33 -1.93 6.79
CA ASN A 5 47.01 -0.78 6.18
C ASN A 5 47.87 -1.14 4.96
N CYS A 6 48.57 -2.28 4.98
CA CYS A 6 49.32 -2.73 3.79
C CYS A 6 48.41 -3.12 2.63
N THR A 7 47.27 -3.75 2.91
CA THR A 7 46.27 -4.05 1.88
C THR A 7 45.57 -2.81 1.33
N ASN A 8 45.33 -1.79 2.16
CA ASN A 8 44.83 -0.50 1.69
C ASN A 8 45.86 0.23 0.82
N LEU A 9 47.14 0.14 1.15
CA LEU A 9 48.21 0.73 0.33
C LEU A 9 48.30 0.02 -1.03
N LEU A 10 48.19 -1.31 -1.06
CA LEU A 10 48.19 -2.09 -2.32
C LEU A 10 46.93 -1.80 -3.15
N ALA A 11 45.76 -1.69 -2.50
CA ALA A 11 44.52 -1.31 -3.15
C ALA A 11 44.58 0.11 -3.72
N SER A 12 45.07 1.08 -2.95
CA SER A 12 45.34 2.45 -3.42
C SER A 12 46.36 2.47 -4.54
N TYR A 13 47.39 1.62 -4.49
CA TYR A 13 48.39 1.50 -5.54
C TYR A 13 47.79 0.89 -6.81
N VAL A 14 46.96 -0.15 -6.72
CA VAL A 14 46.22 -0.71 -7.86
C VAL A 14 45.26 0.31 -8.45
N ARG A 15 44.52 1.05 -7.61
CA ARG A 15 43.60 2.12 -8.02
C ARG A 15 44.34 3.28 -8.70
N TYR A 16 45.51 3.65 -8.17
CA TYR A 16 46.40 4.65 -8.76
C TYR A 16 47.04 4.16 -10.05
N LEU A 17 47.51 2.91 -10.11
CA LEU A 17 48.04 2.30 -11.32
C LEU A 17 46.97 2.29 -12.42
N PHE A 18 45.72 1.97 -12.06
CA PHE A 18 44.58 2.00 -12.97
C PHE A 18 44.22 3.41 -13.46
N LEU A 19 44.15 4.40 -12.56
CA LEU A 19 43.95 5.80 -12.95
C LEU A 19 45.09 6.28 -13.87
N SER A 20 46.34 5.91 -13.54
CA SER A 20 47.52 6.28 -14.32
C SER A 20 47.53 5.61 -15.72
N LEU A 21 47.13 4.34 -15.82
CA LEU A 21 46.99 3.63 -17.11
C LEU A 21 45.83 4.22 -17.94
N SER A 22 44.76 4.66 -17.30
CA SER A 22 43.63 5.35 -17.94
C SER A 22 44.02 6.72 -18.51
N LEU A 23 44.99 7.43 -17.89
CA LEU A 23 45.44 8.75 -18.35
C LEU A 23 46.58 8.73 -19.38
N SER A 24 47.32 7.62 -19.51
CA SER A 24 48.62 7.62 -20.22
C SER A 24 48.61 6.96 -21.61
N LEU A 25 47.60 6.15 -21.94
CA LEU A 25 47.47 5.46 -23.23
C LEU A 25 46.10 5.74 -23.85
N SER A 26 46.05 5.86 -25.18
CA SER A 26 44.79 5.97 -25.95
C SER A 26 43.75 4.98 -25.42
N ILE A 27 42.57 5.48 -25.05
CA ILE A 27 41.47 4.79 -24.34
C ILE A 27 41.15 3.40 -24.94
N SER A 28 41.37 3.21 -26.23
CA SER A 28 41.13 1.94 -26.94
C SER A 28 42.07 0.78 -26.57
N PHE A 29 43.26 1.02 -26.01
CA PHE A 29 44.24 -0.03 -25.69
C PHE A 29 44.48 -0.23 -24.18
N SER A 30 44.27 0.79 -23.35
CA SER A 30 44.51 0.73 -21.91
C SER A 30 43.48 -0.10 -21.15
N LEU A 31 42.20 -0.02 -21.55
CA LEU A 31 41.10 -0.69 -20.85
C LEU A 31 41.11 -2.23 -20.98
N PRO A 32 41.33 -2.83 -22.18
CA PRO A 32 41.40 -4.29 -22.32
C PRO A 32 42.58 -4.91 -21.55
N LEU A 33 43.74 -4.25 -21.56
CA LEU A 33 44.95 -4.73 -20.88
C LEU A 33 44.77 -4.70 -19.35
N ALA A 34 44.18 -3.60 -18.85
CA ALA A 34 43.89 -3.45 -17.43
C ALA A 34 42.84 -4.49 -16.98
N GLN A 35 41.80 -4.75 -17.77
CA GLN A 35 40.86 -5.85 -17.51
C GLN A 35 41.56 -7.22 -17.46
N LEU A 36 42.47 -7.51 -18.41
CA LEU A 36 43.21 -8.78 -18.48
C LEU A 36 44.13 -8.97 -17.26
N MET A 37 44.81 -7.91 -16.84
CA MET A 37 45.66 -7.92 -15.63
C MET A 37 44.82 -8.11 -14.36
N THR A 38 43.66 -7.44 -14.25
CA THR A 38 42.80 -7.59 -13.07
C THR A 38 42.11 -8.94 -13.01
N VAL A 39 41.68 -9.49 -14.14
CA VAL A 39 41.15 -10.86 -14.21
C VAL A 39 42.24 -11.87 -13.81
N ALA A 40 43.49 -11.67 -14.25
CA ALA A 40 44.61 -12.52 -13.85
C ALA A 40 44.91 -12.44 -12.34
N ILE A 41 44.88 -11.24 -11.75
CA ILE A 41 45.06 -11.05 -10.30
C ILE A 41 43.90 -11.69 -9.51
N LEU A 42 42.67 -11.52 -9.99
CA LEU A 42 41.45 -12.06 -9.38
C LEU A 42 41.42 -13.60 -9.37
N LEU A 43 42.08 -14.24 -10.35
CA LEU A 43 42.26 -15.69 -10.37
C LEU A 43 43.25 -16.20 -9.31
N ASN A 44 44.31 -15.44 -8.99
CA ASN A 44 45.44 -15.91 -8.18
C ASN A 44 45.54 -15.32 -6.77
N THR A 45 44.75 -14.29 -6.42
CA THR A 45 44.86 -13.65 -5.09
C THR A 45 44.14 -14.45 -3.99
N SER A 46 44.82 -14.62 -2.85
CA SER A 46 44.23 -15.13 -1.60
C SER A 46 43.83 -14.01 -0.62
N ALA A 47 44.18 -12.75 -0.92
CA ALA A 47 43.90 -11.61 -0.04
C ALA A 47 42.49 -11.05 -0.32
N MET A 48 41.58 -11.16 0.66
CA MET A 48 40.16 -10.79 0.52
C MET A 48 39.91 -9.31 0.21
N SER A 49 40.67 -8.40 0.82
CA SER A 49 40.58 -6.96 0.55
C SER A 49 41.04 -6.59 -0.87
N LEU A 50 42.09 -7.26 -1.37
CA LEU A 50 42.57 -7.08 -2.74
C LEU A 50 41.56 -7.65 -3.73
N LEU A 51 40.98 -8.81 -3.41
CA LEU A 51 39.92 -9.43 -4.21
C LEU A 51 38.71 -8.51 -4.35
N TYR A 52 38.24 -7.92 -3.24
CA TYR A 52 37.13 -6.96 -3.26
C TYR A 52 37.41 -5.73 -4.14
N GLU A 53 38.59 -5.13 -4.01
CA GLU A 53 38.99 -3.95 -4.79
C GLU A 53 39.19 -4.27 -6.28
N CYS A 54 39.74 -5.44 -6.61
CA CYS A 54 39.77 -5.94 -7.98
C CYS A 54 38.35 -6.08 -8.55
N ILE A 55 37.41 -6.64 -7.79
CA ILE A 55 36.01 -6.79 -8.23
C ILE A 55 35.35 -5.41 -8.42
N ASN A 56 35.47 -4.48 -7.47
CA ASN A 56 34.93 -3.13 -7.62
C ASN A 56 35.51 -2.40 -8.83
N THR A 57 36.81 -2.58 -9.10
CA THR A 57 37.48 -2.00 -10.26
C THR A 57 36.93 -2.60 -11.56
N VAL A 58 36.78 -3.93 -11.63
CA VAL A 58 36.17 -4.60 -12.78
C VAL A 58 34.72 -4.14 -12.99
N ILE A 59 33.93 -4.01 -11.92
CA ILE A 59 32.55 -3.49 -12.01
C ILE A 59 32.55 -2.07 -12.57
N ALA A 60 33.38 -1.16 -12.04
CA ALA A 60 33.43 0.23 -12.49
C ALA A 60 33.85 0.36 -13.96
N VAL A 61 34.86 -0.42 -14.37
CA VAL A 61 35.37 -0.45 -15.75
C VAL A 61 34.36 -1.08 -16.70
N LEU A 62 33.69 -2.17 -16.31
CA LEU A 62 32.71 -2.82 -17.17
C LEU A 62 31.43 -1.99 -17.34
N ILE A 63 31.01 -1.25 -16.31
CA ILE A 63 29.88 -0.32 -16.40
C ILE A 63 30.21 0.86 -17.34
N SER A 64 31.46 1.34 -17.37
CA SER A 64 31.85 2.47 -18.23
C SER A 64 32.06 2.10 -19.69
N ILE A 65 32.31 0.83 -20.03
CA ILE A 65 32.62 0.35 -21.39
C ILE A 65 31.43 -0.37 -22.06
N SER A 66 30.23 -0.35 -21.48
CA SER A 66 29.07 -1.18 -21.89
C SER A 66 28.61 -1.10 -23.36
N SER A 67 29.25 -0.35 -24.25
CA SER A 67 28.88 -0.19 -25.67
C SER A 67 29.77 -0.87 -26.72
N GLY A 68 30.78 -1.71 -26.40
CA GLY A 68 31.64 -2.22 -27.49
C GLY A 68 32.52 -3.47 -27.35
N MET A 69 32.52 -4.22 -26.24
CA MET A 69 33.49 -5.32 -26.07
C MET A 69 32.86 -6.74 -26.10
N PRO A 70 33.33 -7.66 -26.97
CA PRO A 70 32.97 -9.08 -26.90
C PRO A 70 33.59 -9.74 -25.63
N ASN A 71 32.90 -10.72 -25.03
CA ASN A 71 33.32 -11.54 -23.88
C ASN A 71 33.32 -10.92 -22.46
N HIS A 72 32.76 -9.73 -22.24
CA HIS A 72 32.64 -9.14 -20.88
C HIS A 72 31.81 -10.00 -19.90
N SER A 73 30.88 -10.82 -20.41
CA SER A 73 30.04 -11.71 -19.60
C SER A 73 30.84 -12.70 -18.75
N ALA A 74 31.93 -13.27 -19.28
CA ALA A 74 32.77 -14.23 -18.55
C ALA A 74 33.49 -13.58 -17.36
N SER A 75 33.93 -12.32 -17.50
CA SER A 75 34.55 -11.56 -16.41
C SER A 75 33.55 -11.25 -15.30
N ILE A 76 32.30 -10.90 -15.64
CA ILE A 76 31.23 -10.69 -14.66
C ILE A 76 30.90 -11.98 -13.92
N GLN A 77 30.76 -13.10 -14.63
CA GLN A 77 30.50 -14.41 -14.02
C GLN A 77 31.61 -14.78 -13.01
N LEU A 78 32.88 -14.56 -13.37
CA LEU A 78 33.99 -14.77 -12.47
C LEU A 78 33.94 -13.84 -11.25
N CYS A 79 33.58 -12.56 -11.42
CA CYS A 79 33.40 -11.62 -10.30
C CYS A 79 32.31 -12.11 -9.35
N VAL A 80 31.14 -12.49 -9.86
CA VAL A 80 30.02 -12.98 -9.03
C VAL A 80 30.43 -14.28 -8.31
N GLN A 81 31.12 -15.20 -8.99
CA GLN A 81 31.64 -16.43 -8.38
C GLN A 81 32.66 -16.15 -7.27
N LYS A 82 33.51 -15.13 -7.40
CA LYS A 82 34.43 -14.73 -6.33
C LYS A 82 33.71 -13.98 -5.20
N LEU A 83 32.72 -13.15 -5.51
CA LEU A 83 31.88 -12.50 -4.48
C LEU A 83 31.14 -13.52 -3.62
N ARG A 84 30.75 -14.67 -4.18
CA ARG A 84 30.21 -15.78 -3.40
C ARG A 84 31.16 -16.22 -2.28
N ILE A 85 32.47 -16.33 -2.56
CA ILE A 85 33.47 -16.69 -1.55
C ILE A 85 33.51 -15.66 -0.41
N LEU A 86 33.37 -14.36 -0.73
CA LEU A 86 33.31 -13.30 0.29
C LEU A 86 32.04 -13.39 1.15
N ILE A 87 30.91 -13.79 0.57
CA ILE A 87 29.62 -13.90 1.28
C ILE A 87 29.55 -15.17 2.14
N GLU A 88 30.23 -16.24 1.75
CA GLU A 88 30.36 -17.46 2.54
C GLU A 88 31.41 -17.34 3.67
N ASP A 89 32.15 -16.23 3.73
CA ASP A 89 33.19 -16.01 4.76
C ASP A 89 32.60 -15.86 6.17
N SER A 90 33.37 -16.22 7.20
CA SER A 90 32.99 -16.05 8.60
C SER A 90 32.92 -14.57 9.06
N ASP A 91 33.68 -13.67 8.41
CA ASP A 91 33.71 -12.24 8.74
C ASP A 91 32.48 -11.50 8.18
N GLN A 92 31.70 -10.91 9.09
CA GLN A 92 30.46 -10.19 8.77
C GLN A 92 30.70 -9.00 7.84
N ASN A 93 31.85 -8.32 7.96
CA ASN A 93 32.19 -7.19 7.10
C ASN A 93 32.44 -7.64 5.67
N LEU A 94 33.08 -8.80 5.47
CA LEU A 94 33.31 -9.37 4.14
C LEU A 94 31.99 -9.79 3.48
N LYS A 95 31.08 -10.41 4.26
CA LYS A 95 29.73 -10.71 3.77
C LYS A 95 29.00 -9.47 3.30
N TYR A 96 28.99 -8.44 4.14
CA TYR A 96 28.33 -7.17 3.84
C TYR A 96 28.91 -6.50 2.58
N LEU A 97 30.24 -6.44 2.46
CA LEU A 97 30.91 -5.92 1.27
C LEU A 97 30.59 -6.76 0.02
N GLY A 98 30.55 -8.08 0.16
CA GLY A 98 30.18 -9.01 -0.91
C GLY A 98 28.78 -8.74 -1.44
N LEU A 99 27.79 -8.64 -0.55
CA LEU A 99 26.41 -8.29 -0.90
C LEU A 99 26.33 -6.90 -1.55
N LEU A 100 27.04 -5.90 -1.01
CA LEU A 100 27.08 -4.55 -1.58
C LEU A 100 27.63 -4.53 -3.01
N ALA A 101 28.67 -5.31 -3.29
CA ALA A 101 29.21 -5.44 -4.64
C ALA A 101 28.26 -6.20 -5.58
N MET A 102 27.58 -7.26 -5.10
CA MET A 102 26.54 -7.94 -5.89
C MET A 102 25.39 -6.98 -6.26
N SER A 103 24.96 -6.09 -5.36
CA SER A 103 23.94 -5.08 -5.66
C SER A 103 24.35 -4.12 -6.78
N LYS A 104 25.64 -3.80 -6.90
CA LYS A 104 26.15 -2.97 -8.01
C LYS A 104 26.10 -3.73 -9.33
N ILE A 105 26.48 -5.00 -9.36
CA ILE A 105 26.43 -5.85 -10.56
C ILE A 105 24.98 -6.08 -11.00
N LEU A 106 24.05 -6.27 -10.06
CA LEU A 106 22.64 -6.55 -10.33
C LEU A 106 21.99 -5.51 -11.26
N LYS A 107 22.39 -4.23 -11.14
CA LYS A 107 21.86 -3.12 -11.95
C LYS A 107 22.16 -3.26 -13.44
N THR A 108 23.29 -3.87 -13.81
CA THR A 108 23.71 -4.01 -15.21
C THR A 108 23.66 -5.44 -15.73
N HIS A 109 23.86 -6.43 -14.85
CA HIS A 109 23.91 -7.85 -15.19
C HIS A 109 23.04 -8.72 -14.26
N PRO A 110 21.71 -8.54 -14.26
CA PRO A 110 20.83 -9.20 -13.30
C PRO A 110 20.84 -10.73 -13.41
N LYS A 111 20.95 -11.27 -14.62
CA LYS A 111 20.99 -12.72 -14.86
C LYS A 111 22.17 -13.41 -14.15
N SER A 112 23.33 -12.73 -14.08
CA SER A 112 24.53 -13.30 -13.45
C SER A 112 24.36 -13.39 -11.93
N VAL A 113 23.75 -12.36 -11.31
CA VAL A 113 23.49 -12.35 -9.86
C VAL A 113 22.36 -13.33 -9.51
N GLN A 114 21.33 -13.44 -10.35
CA GLN A 114 20.22 -14.39 -10.17
C GLN A 114 20.65 -15.86 -10.08
N ALA A 115 21.77 -16.24 -10.71
CA ALA A 115 22.34 -17.59 -10.56
C ALA A 115 22.76 -17.94 -9.12
N HIS A 116 22.91 -16.93 -8.25
CA HIS A 116 23.30 -17.07 -6.86
C HIS A 116 22.16 -16.71 -5.88
N LYS A 117 20.89 -16.79 -6.31
CA LYS A 117 19.71 -16.49 -5.50
C LYS A 117 19.70 -17.24 -4.16
N ASP A 118 20.05 -18.52 -4.15
CA ASP A 118 19.98 -19.36 -2.94
C ASP A 118 20.98 -18.91 -1.87
N LEU A 119 22.16 -18.41 -2.27
CA LEU A 119 23.14 -17.82 -1.36
C LEU A 119 22.57 -16.56 -0.68
N ILE A 120 21.88 -15.72 -1.45
CA ILE A 120 21.32 -14.46 -0.97
C ILE A 120 20.13 -14.73 -0.05
N LEU A 121 19.29 -15.70 -0.38
CA LEU A 121 18.22 -16.17 0.51
C LEU A 121 18.79 -16.75 1.82
N ALA A 122 19.90 -17.48 1.78
CA ALA A 122 20.55 -17.98 3.00
C ALA A 122 21.06 -16.85 3.92
N CYS A 123 21.39 -15.67 3.36
CA CYS A 123 21.79 -14.50 4.16
C CYS A 123 20.65 -13.90 4.99
N LEU A 124 19.39 -14.26 4.71
CA LEU A 124 18.25 -13.84 5.54
C LEU A 124 18.23 -14.51 6.91
N ASP A 125 18.88 -15.68 7.04
CA ASP A 125 19.06 -16.38 8.32
C ASP A 125 20.38 -16.00 9.02
N ASP A 126 21.07 -14.93 8.57
CA ASP A 126 22.31 -14.49 9.21
C ASP A 126 22.06 -13.90 10.61
N LYS A 127 23.04 -14.06 11.50
CA LYS A 127 22.99 -13.53 12.88
C LYS A 127 23.11 -12.00 12.91
N ASP A 128 23.73 -11.40 11.90
CA ASP A 128 23.90 -9.95 11.79
C ASP A 128 22.71 -9.33 11.04
N GLU A 129 21.97 -8.46 11.72
CA GLU A 129 20.82 -7.77 11.17
C GLU A 129 21.16 -6.93 9.93
N SER A 130 22.33 -6.31 9.89
CA SER A 130 22.76 -5.48 8.75
C SER A 130 22.94 -6.30 7.48
N ILE A 131 23.37 -7.56 7.63
CA ILE A 131 23.49 -8.51 6.51
C ILE A 131 22.11 -8.93 6.04
N ARG A 132 21.20 -9.26 6.96
CA ARG A 132 19.82 -9.62 6.62
C ARG A 132 19.12 -8.50 5.84
N LEU A 133 19.20 -7.26 6.33
CA LEU A 133 18.63 -6.09 5.66
C LEU A 133 19.26 -5.85 4.27
N ARG A 134 20.58 -6.03 4.15
CA ARG A 134 21.26 -5.88 2.85
C ARG A 134 20.87 -6.98 1.87
N ALA A 135 20.63 -8.20 2.34
CA ALA A 135 20.14 -9.29 1.51
C ALA A 135 18.71 -9.00 1.01
N LEU A 136 17.84 -8.41 1.84
CA LEU A 136 16.50 -7.97 1.44
C LEU A 136 16.53 -6.91 0.33
N ASP A 137 17.41 -5.91 0.44
CA ASP A 137 17.61 -4.90 -0.62
C ASP A 137 18.07 -5.53 -1.95
N LEU A 138 18.94 -6.54 -1.86
CA LEU A 138 19.42 -7.25 -3.03
C LEU A 138 18.29 -8.08 -3.67
N LEU A 139 17.47 -8.76 -2.86
CA LEU A 139 16.31 -9.51 -3.33
C LEU A 139 15.31 -8.61 -4.06
N TYR A 140 15.06 -7.39 -3.56
CA TYR A 140 14.18 -6.42 -4.22
C TYR A 140 14.53 -6.23 -5.70
N GLY A 141 15.82 -6.08 -6.04
CA GLY A 141 16.25 -5.92 -7.44
C GLY A 141 16.35 -7.22 -8.25
N MET A 142 16.31 -8.39 -7.61
CA MET A 142 16.43 -9.70 -8.26
C MET A 142 15.10 -10.32 -8.67
N VAL A 143 14.00 -9.73 -8.21
CA VAL A 143 12.64 -10.19 -8.47
C VAL A 143 12.32 -10.10 -9.96
N SER A 144 11.57 -11.08 -10.42
CA SER A 144 11.06 -11.22 -11.77
C SER A 144 9.73 -11.97 -11.70
N LYS A 145 8.95 -11.94 -12.79
CA LYS A 145 7.70 -12.71 -12.91
C LYS A 145 7.87 -14.21 -12.62
N LYS A 146 9.06 -14.77 -12.84
CA LYS A 146 9.33 -16.21 -12.70
C LYS A 146 9.65 -16.65 -11.28
N ASN A 147 10.21 -15.76 -10.46
CA ASN A 147 10.72 -16.10 -9.13
C ASN A 147 10.02 -15.33 -7.99
N LEU A 148 9.12 -14.38 -8.30
CA LEU A 148 8.40 -13.59 -7.29
C LEU A 148 7.74 -14.46 -6.22
N MET A 149 6.89 -15.42 -6.63
CA MET A 149 6.14 -16.26 -5.68
C MET A 149 7.07 -17.06 -4.77
N GLU A 150 8.18 -17.58 -5.31
CA GLU A 150 9.17 -18.34 -4.53
C GLU A 150 9.88 -17.45 -3.51
N ILE A 151 10.29 -16.23 -3.92
CA ILE A 151 10.94 -15.26 -3.03
C ILE A 151 9.99 -14.87 -1.90
N VAL A 152 8.74 -14.50 -2.21
CA VAL A 152 7.74 -14.12 -1.21
C VAL A 152 7.46 -15.27 -0.25
N LYS A 153 7.28 -16.49 -0.75
CA LYS A 153 7.09 -17.68 0.10
C LYS A 153 8.24 -17.90 1.07
N ARG A 154 9.48 -17.68 0.62
CA ARG A 154 10.66 -17.76 1.49
C ARG A 154 10.62 -16.68 2.57
N LEU A 155 10.33 -15.43 2.20
CA LEU A 155 10.23 -14.30 3.14
C LEU A 155 9.18 -14.56 4.23
N LEU A 156 7.98 -15.03 3.85
CA LEU A 156 6.92 -15.40 4.80
C LEU A 156 7.40 -16.49 5.77
N GLY A 157 8.06 -17.53 5.26
CA GLY A 157 8.66 -18.57 6.11
C GLY A 157 9.83 -18.09 7.00
N HIS A 158 10.49 -16.97 6.68
CA HIS A 158 11.41 -16.32 7.61
C HIS A 158 10.67 -15.50 8.66
N MET A 159 9.56 -14.85 8.31
CA MET A 159 8.74 -14.10 9.27
C MET A 159 8.19 -15.01 10.39
N GLU A 160 7.68 -16.19 10.03
CA GLU A 160 7.16 -17.19 10.99
C GLU A 160 8.21 -17.62 12.02
N ARG A 161 9.48 -17.73 11.60
CA ARG A 161 10.61 -18.21 12.44
C ARG A 161 11.34 -17.09 13.16
N ALA A 162 11.30 -15.86 12.64
CA ALA A 162 12.06 -14.74 13.17
C ALA A 162 11.61 -14.41 14.59
N GLU A 163 12.58 -14.12 15.47
CA GLU A 163 12.34 -13.59 16.81
C GLU A 163 12.42 -12.06 16.78
N GLY A 164 11.39 -11.38 17.31
CA GLY A 164 11.34 -9.93 17.41
C GLY A 164 10.46 -9.25 16.35
N SER A 165 9.58 -8.36 16.83
CA SER A 165 8.58 -7.67 15.99
C SER A 165 9.22 -6.72 14.97
N ALA A 166 10.35 -6.07 15.30
CA ALA A 166 10.99 -5.10 14.40
C ALA A 166 11.49 -5.71 13.08
N TYR A 167 12.15 -6.88 13.12
CA TYR A 167 12.63 -7.53 11.91
C TYR A 167 11.48 -8.12 11.08
N ARG A 168 10.41 -8.60 11.75
CA ARG A 168 9.19 -9.04 11.07
C ARG A 168 8.47 -7.89 10.37
N ASP A 169 8.43 -6.71 10.98
CA ASP A 169 7.92 -5.49 10.35
C ASP A 169 8.71 -5.14 9.07
N GLU A 170 10.04 -5.20 9.13
CA GLU A 170 10.89 -4.96 7.95
C GLU A 170 10.67 -6.00 6.85
N LEU A 171 10.50 -7.27 7.21
CA LEU A 171 10.17 -8.34 6.26
C LEU A 171 8.79 -8.12 5.62
N LEU A 172 7.77 -7.79 6.41
CA LEU A 172 6.42 -7.49 5.94
C LEU A 172 6.46 -6.31 4.96
N TYR A 173 7.10 -5.22 5.34
CA TYR A 173 7.29 -4.05 4.48
C TYR A 173 7.96 -4.45 3.17
N LYS A 174 9.04 -5.24 3.23
CA LYS A 174 9.77 -5.68 2.05
C LYS A 174 8.93 -6.58 1.13
N VAL A 175 8.09 -7.46 1.67
CA VAL A 175 7.17 -8.29 0.87
C VAL A 175 6.23 -7.40 0.06
N ILE A 176 5.62 -6.40 0.71
CA ILE A 176 4.73 -5.45 0.04
C ILE A 176 5.52 -4.63 -1.00
N GLU A 177 6.69 -4.11 -0.62
CA GLU A 177 7.55 -3.33 -1.51
C GLU A 177 7.91 -4.11 -2.78
N ILE A 178 8.21 -5.41 -2.66
CA ILE A 178 8.53 -6.32 -3.76
C ILE A 178 7.33 -6.58 -4.67
N CYS A 179 6.15 -6.80 -4.10
CA CYS A 179 4.95 -7.06 -4.90
C CYS A 179 4.44 -5.80 -5.60
N ALA A 180 4.50 -4.65 -4.93
CA ALA A 180 4.00 -3.35 -5.43
C ALA A 180 4.90 -2.70 -6.49
N GLN A 181 6.10 -3.23 -6.73
CA GLN A 181 7.10 -2.64 -7.63
C GLN A 181 6.51 -2.25 -8.99
N SER A 182 6.79 -1.01 -9.41
CA SER A 182 6.42 -0.49 -10.73
C SER A 182 4.96 -0.78 -11.11
N SER A 183 4.03 -0.56 -10.17
CA SER A 183 2.60 -0.86 -10.33
C SER A 183 2.33 -2.34 -10.59
N TYR A 184 2.85 -3.20 -9.70
CA TYR A 184 2.67 -4.66 -9.75
C TYR A 184 3.29 -5.34 -10.97
N LEU A 185 4.39 -4.79 -11.51
CA LEU A 185 5.02 -5.26 -12.75
C LEU A 185 5.29 -6.77 -12.77
N TYR A 186 5.60 -7.36 -11.61
CA TYR A 186 5.97 -8.77 -11.48
C TYR A 186 4.83 -9.68 -11.01
N VAL A 187 3.71 -9.13 -10.53
CA VAL A 187 2.55 -9.91 -10.08
C VAL A 187 1.74 -10.35 -11.30
N THR A 188 1.54 -11.65 -11.45
CA THR A 188 0.74 -12.22 -12.55
C THR A 188 -0.59 -12.82 -12.09
N ASN A 189 -0.74 -13.07 -10.79
CA ASN A 189 -1.95 -13.57 -10.16
C ASN A 189 -2.26 -12.68 -8.95
N PHE A 190 -3.35 -11.92 -9.01
CA PHE A 190 -3.75 -11.00 -7.96
C PHE A 190 -4.52 -11.69 -6.83
N GLU A 191 -5.20 -12.82 -7.06
CA GLU A 191 -5.80 -13.62 -5.98
C GLU A 191 -4.71 -14.16 -5.05
N TRP A 192 -3.61 -14.64 -5.64
CA TRP A 192 -2.42 -15.03 -4.88
C TRP A 192 -1.86 -13.86 -4.06
N TYR A 193 -1.77 -12.65 -4.64
CA TYR A 193 -1.26 -11.50 -3.91
C TYR A 193 -2.18 -11.07 -2.78
N LEU A 194 -3.50 -11.10 -2.98
CA LEU A 194 -4.49 -10.86 -1.91
C LEU A 194 -4.33 -11.89 -0.78
N THR A 195 -4.11 -13.17 -1.11
CA THR A 195 -3.82 -14.22 -0.12
C THR A 195 -2.56 -13.88 0.70
N VAL A 196 -1.49 -13.42 0.05
CA VAL A 196 -0.26 -12.96 0.73
C VAL A 196 -0.56 -11.80 1.67
N LEU A 197 -1.35 -10.81 1.26
CA LEU A 197 -1.71 -9.68 2.11
C LEU A 197 -2.49 -10.12 3.36
N VAL A 198 -3.45 -11.06 3.21
CA VAL A 198 -4.20 -11.62 4.35
C VAL A 198 -3.29 -12.43 5.27
N GLU A 199 -2.37 -13.23 4.73
CA GLU A 199 -1.39 -13.98 5.49
C GLU A 199 -0.46 -13.05 6.31
N LEU A 200 -0.02 -11.93 5.72
CA LEU A 200 0.77 -10.92 6.44
C LEU A 200 0.02 -10.32 7.64
N ILE A 201 -1.29 -10.08 7.51
CA ILE A 201 -2.13 -9.59 8.61
C ILE A 201 -2.17 -10.60 9.76
N GLN A 202 -2.27 -11.90 9.44
CA GLN A 202 -2.34 -12.97 10.44
C GLN A 202 -0.99 -13.21 11.13
N LEU A 203 0.11 -13.11 10.39
CA LEU A 203 1.45 -13.36 10.93
C LEU A 203 1.94 -12.29 11.90
N GLU A 204 1.65 -11.01 11.64
CA GLU A 204 2.10 -9.89 12.47
C GLU A 204 0.96 -8.88 12.72
N ALA A 205 -0.05 -9.32 13.46
CA ALA A 205 -1.21 -8.49 13.82
C ALA A 205 -0.86 -7.21 14.62
N GLY A 206 0.34 -7.12 15.19
CA GLY A 206 0.86 -5.94 15.88
C GLY A 206 1.63 -4.95 14.99
N SER A 207 1.71 -5.21 13.69
CA SER A 207 2.55 -4.42 12.79
C SER A 207 2.05 -2.98 12.60
N ARG A 208 3.00 -2.07 12.46
CA ARG A 208 2.80 -0.65 12.12
C ARG A 208 2.42 -0.39 10.66
N HIS A 209 2.33 -1.44 9.84
CA HIS A 209 2.10 -1.33 8.39
C HIS A 209 0.66 -1.59 7.97
N GLY A 210 -0.32 -1.58 8.89
CA GLY A 210 -1.72 -1.86 8.56
C GLY A 210 -2.30 -0.95 7.49
N ARG A 211 -1.94 0.35 7.53
CA ARG A 211 -2.35 1.30 6.48
C ARG A 211 -1.78 0.94 5.11
N LEU A 212 -0.52 0.51 5.05
CA LEU A 212 0.13 0.12 3.81
C LEU A 212 -0.58 -1.10 3.20
N ILE A 213 -0.93 -2.10 4.03
CA ILE A 213 -1.70 -3.27 3.58
C ILE A 213 -3.08 -2.85 3.08
N ALA A 214 -3.78 -2.00 3.83
CA ALA A 214 -5.10 -1.49 3.45
C ALA A 214 -5.09 -0.79 2.09
N GLU A 215 -4.08 0.04 1.84
CA GLU A 215 -3.87 0.72 0.55
C GLU A 215 -3.68 -0.29 -0.59
N GLN A 216 -2.92 -1.37 -0.39
CA GLN A 216 -2.74 -2.42 -1.40
C GLN A 216 -4.02 -3.21 -1.67
N LEU A 217 -4.78 -3.57 -0.61
CA LEU A 217 -6.06 -4.27 -0.74
C LEU A 217 -7.05 -3.46 -1.60
N LEU A 218 -7.23 -2.17 -1.28
CA LEU A 218 -8.08 -1.26 -2.03
C LEU A 218 -7.61 -1.12 -3.47
N ASP A 219 -6.33 -0.86 -3.67
CA ASP A 219 -5.76 -0.59 -4.98
C ASP A 219 -5.88 -1.78 -5.94
N VAL A 220 -5.67 -3.01 -5.44
CA VAL A 220 -5.89 -4.23 -6.23
C VAL A 220 -7.38 -4.43 -6.54
N ALA A 221 -8.27 -4.32 -5.54
CA ALA A 221 -9.70 -4.54 -5.72
C ALA A 221 -10.34 -3.51 -6.69
N ILE A 222 -9.90 -2.25 -6.63
CA ILE A 222 -10.36 -1.19 -7.52
C ILE A 222 -9.87 -1.42 -8.95
N ARG A 223 -8.56 -1.64 -9.14
CA ARG A 223 -7.94 -1.67 -10.47
C ARG A 223 -8.09 -2.98 -11.23
N VAL A 224 -8.43 -4.08 -10.55
CA VAL A 224 -8.46 -5.43 -11.16
C VAL A 224 -9.85 -6.05 -11.00
N PRO A 225 -10.78 -5.83 -11.94
CA PRO A 225 -12.16 -6.31 -11.82
C PRO A 225 -12.29 -7.83 -11.63
N VAL A 226 -11.45 -8.60 -12.33
CA VAL A 226 -11.52 -10.08 -12.34
C VAL A 226 -11.24 -10.74 -10.99
N VAL A 227 -10.65 -10.02 -10.01
CA VAL A 227 -10.39 -10.57 -8.67
C VAL A 227 -11.38 -10.10 -7.63
N ARG A 228 -12.38 -9.28 -7.97
CA ARG A 228 -13.29 -8.68 -7.00
C ARG A 228 -14.09 -9.72 -6.21
N GLN A 229 -14.58 -10.77 -6.87
CA GLN A 229 -15.27 -11.88 -6.19
C GLN A 229 -14.38 -12.57 -5.15
N PHE A 230 -13.13 -12.88 -5.50
CA PHE A 230 -12.17 -13.43 -4.54
C PHE A 230 -11.88 -12.44 -3.41
N ALA A 231 -11.68 -11.15 -3.73
CA ALA A 231 -11.40 -10.11 -2.76
C ALA A 231 -12.53 -9.93 -1.74
N VAL A 232 -13.80 -9.86 -2.16
CA VAL A 232 -14.92 -9.69 -1.22
C VAL A 232 -15.08 -10.89 -0.28
N ASN A 233 -14.82 -12.11 -0.76
CA ASN A 233 -14.86 -13.32 0.07
C ASN A 233 -13.76 -13.28 1.14
N GLU A 234 -12.52 -12.95 0.76
CA GLU A 234 -11.41 -12.78 1.70
C GLU A 234 -11.64 -11.65 2.69
N MET A 235 -12.17 -10.51 2.23
CA MET A 235 -12.46 -9.36 3.10
C MET A 235 -13.58 -9.66 4.08
N THR A 236 -14.60 -10.42 3.68
CA THR A 236 -15.68 -10.88 4.56
C THR A 236 -15.12 -11.78 5.66
N ASN A 237 -14.26 -12.74 5.31
CA ASN A 237 -13.59 -13.62 6.27
C ASN A 237 -12.67 -12.83 7.22
N LEU A 238 -11.92 -11.87 6.69
CA LEU A 238 -11.07 -10.97 7.49
C LEU A 238 -11.91 -10.17 8.48
N LEU A 239 -13.01 -9.55 8.05
CA LEU A 239 -13.90 -8.80 8.93
C LEU A 239 -14.45 -9.67 10.07
N ASP A 240 -14.84 -10.92 9.81
CA ASP A 240 -15.43 -11.79 10.82
C ASP A 240 -14.40 -12.31 11.84
N THR A 241 -13.20 -12.66 11.37
CA THR A 241 -12.19 -13.37 12.17
C THR A 241 -11.17 -12.46 12.84
N PHE A 242 -10.95 -11.25 12.34
CA PHE A 242 -9.93 -10.35 12.87
C PHE A 242 -10.16 -10.05 14.36
N THR A 243 -9.14 -10.15 15.20
CA THR A 243 -9.30 -9.89 16.64
C THR A 243 -9.04 -8.42 16.95
N VAL A 244 -10.01 -7.74 17.55
CA VAL A 244 -9.87 -6.34 17.99
C VAL A 244 -9.48 -6.31 19.46
N SER A 245 -8.44 -5.55 19.79
CA SER A 245 -7.94 -5.32 21.14
C SER A 245 -8.31 -3.91 21.62
N ALA A 246 -8.25 -3.67 22.92
CA ALA A 246 -8.46 -2.31 23.47
C ALA A 246 -7.32 -1.33 23.11
N GLN A 247 -6.18 -1.83 22.64
CA GLN A 247 -5.04 -1.00 22.25
C GLN A 247 -5.22 -0.43 20.85
N SER A 248 -4.80 0.82 20.65
CA SER A 248 -4.69 1.42 19.32
C SER A 248 -3.68 0.63 18.50
N ASN A 249 -4.11 0.11 17.34
CA ASN A 249 -3.28 -0.69 16.48
C ASN A 249 -3.44 -0.23 15.03
N SER A 250 -2.31 0.04 14.35
CA SER A 250 -2.33 0.40 12.94
C SER A 250 -2.97 -0.68 12.08
N MET A 251 -2.96 -1.94 12.51
CA MET A 251 -3.62 -3.03 11.79
C MET A 251 -5.14 -2.87 11.68
N TYR A 252 -5.79 -1.99 12.44
CA TYR A 252 -7.22 -1.75 12.24
C TYR A 252 -7.54 -1.15 10.88
N GLU A 253 -6.61 -0.46 10.23
CA GLU A 253 -6.78 0.08 8.87
C GLU A 253 -7.14 -1.00 7.83
N VAL A 254 -6.78 -2.27 8.05
CA VAL A 254 -7.19 -3.35 7.14
C VAL A 254 -8.71 -3.59 7.18
N LEU A 255 -9.36 -3.31 8.31
CA LEU A 255 -10.81 -3.36 8.45
C LEU A 255 -11.50 -2.21 7.73
N TYR A 256 -10.85 -1.04 7.65
CA TYR A 256 -11.32 0.06 6.81
C TYR A 256 -11.38 -0.39 5.34
N ALA A 257 -10.28 -0.95 4.82
CA ALA A 257 -10.22 -1.45 3.45
C ALA A 257 -11.24 -2.57 3.22
N ALA A 258 -11.30 -3.56 4.12
CA ALA A 258 -12.20 -4.69 3.99
C ALA A 258 -13.68 -4.28 3.97
N ALA A 259 -14.10 -3.40 4.89
CA ALA A 259 -15.47 -2.90 4.92
C ALA A 259 -15.85 -2.09 3.68
N TRP A 260 -14.91 -1.29 3.15
CA TRP A 260 -15.12 -0.59 1.90
C TRP A 260 -15.27 -1.55 0.72
N ILE A 261 -14.38 -2.55 0.60
CA ILE A 261 -14.39 -3.52 -0.51
C ILE A 261 -15.70 -4.30 -0.55
N VAL A 262 -16.17 -4.81 0.59
CA VAL A 262 -17.42 -5.60 0.63
C VAL A 262 -18.66 -4.75 0.34
N GLY A 263 -18.65 -3.47 0.70
CA GLY A 263 -19.76 -2.57 0.39
C GLY A 263 -19.75 -2.05 -1.04
N GLU A 264 -18.58 -1.70 -1.59
CA GLU A 264 -18.44 -1.23 -2.97
C GLU A 264 -18.77 -2.33 -3.97
N PHE A 265 -18.27 -3.55 -3.73
CA PHE A 265 -18.47 -4.70 -4.60
C PHE A 265 -19.51 -5.67 -4.03
N ALA A 266 -20.55 -5.15 -3.37
CA ALA A 266 -21.62 -5.94 -2.76
C ALA A 266 -22.31 -6.90 -3.74
N GLY A 267 -22.30 -6.59 -5.05
CA GLY A 267 -22.83 -7.47 -6.10
C GLY A 267 -22.03 -8.76 -6.30
N GLU A 268 -20.79 -8.82 -5.85
CA GLU A 268 -19.91 -9.99 -5.94
C GLU A 268 -20.00 -10.91 -4.71
N LEU A 269 -20.73 -10.50 -3.67
CA LEU A 269 -20.89 -11.28 -2.44
C LEU A 269 -21.80 -12.49 -2.66
N GLU A 270 -21.37 -13.65 -2.17
CA GLU A 270 -22.21 -14.86 -2.12
C GLU A 270 -23.31 -14.74 -1.07
N ASP A 271 -23.00 -14.13 0.08
CA ASP A 271 -23.92 -13.94 1.20
C ASP A 271 -23.79 -12.51 1.76
N ALA A 272 -24.60 -11.61 1.20
CA ALA A 272 -24.64 -10.21 1.61
C ALA A 272 -25.24 -10.03 3.01
N GLU A 273 -26.15 -10.92 3.44
CA GLU A 273 -26.79 -10.85 4.76
C GLU A 273 -25.79 -11.20 5.88
N LYS A 274 -24.99 -12.25 5.70
CA LYS A 274 -23.88 -12.57 6.61
C LYS A 274 -22.92 -11.39 6.74
N THR A 275 -22.55 -10.78 5.61
CA THR A 275 -21.60 -9.66 5.57
C THR A 275 -22.17 -8.41 6.28
N LEU A 276 -23.44 -8.10 6.04
CA LEU A 276 -24.18 -7.05 6.76
C LEU A 276 -24.13 -7.28 8.27
N ASN A 277 -24.41 -8.51 8.72
CA ASN A 277 -24.39 -8.88 10.14
C ASN A 277 -22.99 -8.75 10.77
N ILE A 278 -21.92 -9.02 10.01
CA ILE A 278 -20.55 -8.82 10.48
C ILE A 278 -20.26 -7.32 10.72
N LEU A 279 -20.66 -6.44 9.80
CA LEU A 279 -20.45 -5.00 9.93
C LEU A 279 -21.31 -4.36 11.03
N LEU A 280 -22.50 -4.91 11.28
CA LEU A 280 -23.41 -4.46 12.35
C LEU A 280 -23.02 -4.96 13.76
N ARG A 281 -22.03 -5.85 13.88
CA ARG A 281 -21.56 -6.37 15.16
C ARG A 281 -20.86 -5.25 15.95
N PRO A 282 -21.23 -4.99 17.21
CA PRO A 282 -20.55 -3.99 18.04
C PRO A 282 -19.06 -4.35 18.24
N ARG A 283 -18.16 -3.43 17.88
CA ARG A 283 -16.71 -3.57 18.04
C ARG A 283 -16.09 -2.24 18.44
N LEU A 284 -15.09 -2.29 19.33
CA LEU A 284 -14.34 -1.10 19.76
C LEU A 284 -13.32 -0.71 18.67
N LEU A 285 -13.77 0.06 17.68
CA LEU A 285 -12.95 0.52 16.55
C LEU A 285 -12.77 2.04 16.60
N PRO A 286 -11.70 2.59 15.99
CA PRO A 286 -11.60 4.02 15.72
C PRO A 286 -12.80 4.56 14.94
N GLY A 287 -13.21 5.81 15.24
CA GLY A 287 -14.39 6.43 14.65
C GLY A 287 -14.38 6.44 13.11
N HIS A 288 -13.25 6.74 12.47
CA HIS A 288 -13.14 6.74 11.01
C HIS A 288 -13.41 5.37 10.37
N ILE A 289 -13.17 4.27 11.08
CA ILE A 289 -13.46 2.91 10.60
C ILE A 289 -14.94 2.59 10.81
N GLN A 290 -15.50 2.97 11.96
CA GLN A 290 -16.93 2.84 12.21
C GLN A 290 -17.76 3.62 11.18
N GLY A 291 -17.34 4.83 10.81
CA GLY A 291 -18.01 5.64 9.79
C GLY A 291 -18.04 4.93 8.43
N VAL A 292 -16.97 4.20 8.08
CA VAL A 292 -16.95 3.36 6.86
C VAL A 292 -17.83 2.12 7.01
N TYR A 293 -17.91 1.50 8.19
CA TYR A 293 -18.84 0.41 8.44
C TYR A 293 -20.28 0.86 8.20
N VAL A 294 -20.69 1.97 8.81
CA VAL A 294 -22.05 2.52 8.65
C VAL A 294 -22.35 2.82 7.18
N GLN A 295 -21.43 3.49 6.47
CA GLN A 295 -21.62 3.78 5.05
C GLN A 295 -21.87 2.51 4.21
N ASN A 296 -21.09 1.45 4.45
CA ASN A 296 -21.18 0.22 3.68
C ASN A 296 -22.33 -0.70 4.16
N VAL A 297 -22.78 -0.57 5.40
CA VAL A 297 -24.05 -1.15 5.87
C VAL A 297 -25.23 -0.63 5.04
N ILE A 298 -25.28 0.66 4.71
CA ILE A 298 -26.36 1.22 3.88
C ILE A 298 -26.30 0.69 2.45
N LYS A 299 -25.10 0.52 1.87
CA LYS A 299 -24.93 -0.11 0.54
C LYS A 299 -25.43 -1.55 0.52
N LEU A 300 -25.04 -2.35 1.53
CA LEU A 300 -25.49 -3.73 1.68
C LEU A 300 -27.00 -3.82 1.92
N PHE A 301 -27.54 -2.91 2.74
CA PHE A 301 -28.98 -2.79 2.96
C PHE A 301 -29.72 -2.51 1.65
N ALA A 302 -29.28 -1.54 0.85
CA ALA A 302 -29.90 -1.22 -0.44
C ALA A 302 -29.88 -2.42 -1.39
N ARG A 303 -28.77 -3.17 -1.42
CA ARG A 303 -28.66 -4.42 -2.21
C ARG A 303 -29.66 -5.49 -1.75
N LEU A 304 -29.70 -5.77 -0.45
CA LEU A 304 -30.61 -6.79 0.12
C LEU A 304 -32.08 -6.38 -0.02
N ALA A 305 -32.40 -5.10 0.20
CA ALA A 305 -33.74 -4.56 -0.01
C ALA A 305 -34.18 -4.70 -1.48
N THR A 306 -33.27 -4.45 -2.43
CA THR A 306 -33.52 -4.69 -3.86
C THR A 306 -33.80 -6.16 -4.14
N THR A 307 -33.05 -7.08 -3.53
CA THR A 307 -33.32 -8.52 -3.65
C THR A 307 -34.69 -8.89 -3.07
N CYS A 308 -35.11 -8.32 -1.94
CA CYS A 308 -36.47 -8.51 -1.44
C CYS A 308 -37.53 -7.99 -2.43
N LEU A 309 -37.30 -6.86 -3.11
CA LEU A 309 -38.20 -6.37 -4.16
C LEU A 309 -38.31 -7.33 -5.34
N GLU A 310 -37.17 -7.81 -5.84
CA GLU A 310 -37.08 -8.76 -6.96
C GLU A 310 -37.83 -10.07 -6.66
N LEU A 311 -37.76 -10.52 -5.40
CA LEU A 311 -38.42 -11.73 -4.91
C LEU A 311 -39.86 -11.49 -4.41
N GLN A 312 -40.33 -10.23 -4.40
CA GLN A 312 -41.62 -9.82 -3.81
C GLN A 312 -41.77 -10.23 -2.33
N ASP A 313 -40.66 -10.24 -1.58
CA ASP A 313 -40.59 -10.68 -0.19
C ASP A 313 -40.81 -9.50 0.78
N LEU A 314 -42.08 -9.13 0.97
CA LEU A 314 -42.47 -8.09 1.93
C LEU A 314 -42.06 -8.43 3.38
N PRO A 315 -42.27 -9.65 3.92
CA PRO A 315 -41.84 -10.01 5.27
C PRO A 315 -40.32 -9.91 5.46
N GLY A 316 -39.52 -10.34 4.47
CA GLY A 316 -38.07 -10.21 4.48
C GLY A 316 -37.63 -8.75 4.50
N LEU A 317 -38.24 -7.90 3.68
CA LEU A 317 -37.93 -6.46 3.65
C LEU A 317 -38.23 -5.78 4.99
N VAL A 318 -39.36 -6.10 5.62
CA VAL A 318 -39.73 -5.61 6.96
C VAL A 318 -38.71 -6.07 8.00
N THR A 319 -38.36 -7.35 7.99
CA THR A 319 -37.39 -7.93 8.92
C THR A 319 -36.01 -7.28 8.78
N LEU A 320 -35.58 -7.05 7.54
CA LEU A 320 -34.33 -6.36 7.24
C LEU A 320 -34.31 -4.93 7.80
N CYS A 321 -35.38 -4.17 7.61
CA CYS A 321 -35.50 -2.81 8.17
C CYS A 321 -35.41 -2.83 9.69
N ASP A 322 -36.22 -3.66 10.35
CA ASP A 322 -36.28 -3.75 11.82
C ASP A 322 -34.93 -4.19 12.40
N HIS A 323 -34.25 -5.15 11.75
CA HIS A 323 -32.94 -5.64 12.16
C HIS A 323 -31.85 -4.57 12.03
N VAL A 324 -31.77 -3.87 10.91
CA VAL A 324 -30.74 -2.83 10.71
C VAL A 324 -30.99 -1.63 11.63
N LEU A 325 -32.25 -1.23 11.85
CA LEU A 325 -32.60 -0.15 12.78
C LEU A 325 -32.23 -0.47 14.23
N ASP A 326 -32.47 -1.70 14.70
CA ASP A 326 -32.05 -2.16 16.03
C ASP A 326 -30.52 -2.11 16.17
N LYS A 327 -29.81 -2.65 15.17
CA LYS A 327 -28.36 -2.75 15.24
C LYS A 327 -27.66 -1.42 15.06
N LEU A 328 -28.17 -0.46 14.30
CA LEU A 328 -27.52 0.85 14.13
C LEU A 328 -27.50 1.70 15.42
N GLN A 329 -28.35 1.39 16.41
CA GLN A 329 -28.44 2.19 17.65
C GLN A 329 -27.11 2.32 18.41
N HIS A 330 -26.23 1.33 18.36
CA HIS A 330 -24.94 1.43 19.04
C HIS A 330 -23.99 2.44 18.37
N PHE A 331 -24.12 2.67 17.06
CA PHE A 331 -23.36 3.71 16.36
C PHE A 331 -23.92 5.12 16.66
N ASN A 332 -25.22 5.26 16.89
CA ASN A 332 -25.83 6.52 17.35
C ASN A 332 -25.30 6.96 18.72
N GLY A 333 -24.90 6.00 19.56
CA GLY A 333 -24.25 6.24 20.85
C GLY A 333 -22.74 6.52 20.76
N SER A 334 -22.16 6.59 19.56
CA SER A 334 -20.73 6.87 19.38
C SER A 334 -20.36 8.27 19.89
N SER A 335 -19.17 8.40 20.46
CA SER A 335 -18.59 9.72 20.80
C SER A 335 -18.03 10.45 19.59
N ASP A 336 -17.88 9.77 18.45
CA ASP A 336 -17.45 10.35 17.19
C ASP A 336 -18.66 10.93 16.44
N ILE A 337 -18.64 12.25 16.22
CA ILE A 337 -19.74 12.99 15.61
C ILE A 337 -20.02 12.50 14.19
N GLU A 338 -18.99 12.15 13.42
CA GLU A 338 -19.18 11.68 12.05
C GLU A 338 -19.94 10.35 12.01
N VAL A 339 -19.56 9.44 12.92
CA VAL A 339 -20.22 8.12 13.05
C VAL A 339 -21.67 8.31 13.46
N GLN A 340 -21.93 9.18 14.44
CA GLN A 340 -23.27 9.48 14.90
C GLN A 340 -24.15 10.08 13.79
N GLU A 341 -23.65 11.07 13.05
CA GLU A 341 -24.38 11.71 11.95
C GLU A 341 -24.70 10.72 10.81
N ARG A 342 -23.73 9.87 10.44
CA ARG A 342 -23.96 8.82 9.42
C ARG A 342 -24.97 7.79 9.89
N ALA A 343 -24.87 7.32 11.13
CA ALA A 343 -25.78 6.32 11.68
C ALA A 343 -27.20 6.88 11.79
N ASN A 344 -27.35 8.11 12.24
CA ASN A 344 -28.64 8.77 12.34
C ASN A 344 -29.28 9.00 10.95
N SER A 345 -28.48 9.45 9.98
CA SER A 345 -28.93 9.59 8.59
C SER A 345 -29.38 8.27 7.99
N ALA A 346 -28.65 7.18 8.25
CA ALA A 346 -29.01 5.83 7.85
C ALA A 346 -30.33 5.38 8.48
N CYS A 347 -30.49 5.56 9.80
CA CYS A 347 -31.72 5.23 10.50
C CYS A 347 -32.92 5.96 9.91
N MET A 348 -32.80 7.28 9.67
CA MET A 348 -33.91 8.06 9.12
C MET A 348 -34.35 7.57 7.73
N LEU A 349 -33.40 7.24 6.85
CA LEU A 349 -33.72 6.67 5.53
C LEU A 349 -34.44 5.32 5.64
N ILE A 350 -33.99 4.44 6.55
CA ILE A 350 -34.59 3.12 6.75
C ILE A 350 -35.96 3.22 7.45
N GLU A 351 -36.13 4.16 8.39
CA GLU A 351 -37.42 4.45 9.04
C GLU A 351 -38.46 4.97 8.04
N MET A 352 -38.04 5.83 7.10
CA MET A 352 -38.92 6.29 6.02
C MET A 352 -39.46 5.12 5.20
N LEU A 353 -38.60 4.16 4.84
CA LEU A 353 -39.03 2.93 4.17
C LEU A 353 -39.94 2.09 5.08
N ARG A 354 -39.54 1.85 6.33
CA ARG A 354 -40.28 1.01 7.28
C ARG A 354 -41.70 1.51 7.54
N ASN A 355 -41.89 2.82 7.62
CA ASN A 355 -43.20 3.47 7.79
C ASN A 355 -44.13 3.26 6.59
N GLN A 356 -43.60 3.15 5.37
CA GLN A 356 -44.39 2.80 4.19
C GLN A 356 -44.82 1.33 4.20
N LEU A 357 -44.06 0.46 4.86
CA LEU A 357 -44.37 -0.97 4.96
C LEU A 357 -45.41 -1.27 6.05
N SER A 358 -45.43 -0.50 7.15
CA SER A 358 -46.39 -0.69 8.26
C SER A 358 -47.82 -0.29 7.90
N THR A 359 -48.00 0.79 7.14
CA THR A 359 -49.34 1.24 6.68
C THR A 359 -50.03 0.19 5.82
N SER A 360 -49.26 -0.61 5.08
CA SER A 360 -49.77 -1.75 4.31
C SER A 360 -50.18 -2.93 5.19
N THR A 361 -49.40 -3.24 6.24
CA THR A 361 -49.69 -4.39 7.12
C THR A 361 -50.96 -4.20 7.94
N ASP A 362 -51.21 -2.98 8.43
CA ASP A 362 -52.43 -2.64 9.17
C ASP A 362 -53.69 -2.63 8.27
N ALA A 363 -53.55 -2.23 7.01
CA ALA A 363 -54.64 -2.30 6.03
C ALA A 363 -54.98 -3.75 5.64
N MET A 364 -53.97 -4.63 5.55
CA MET A 364 -54.14 -6.05 5.26
C MET A 364 -54.83 -6.84 6.37
N ALA A 365 -54.65 -6.45 7.64
CA ALA A 365 -55.35 -7.09 8.76
C ALA A 365 -56.87 -6.89 8.72
N MET A 366 -57.36 -5.95 7.90
CA MET A 366 -58.77 -5.57 7.82
C MET A 366 -59.49 -6.12 6.57
N ASP A 367 -58.78 -6.56 5.52
CA ASP A 367 -59.38 -7.04 4.27
C ASP A 367 -58.64 -8.28 3.72
N THR A 368 -59.27 -9.45 3.81
CA THR A 368 -58.68 -10.76 3.50
C THR A 368 -58.60 -11.09 2.01
N THR A 369 -58.79 -10.11 1.11
CA THR A 369 -58.95 -10.37 -0.34
C THR A 369 -57.96 -9.64 -1.25
N THR A 370 -57.11 -8.75 -0.73
CA THR A 370 -56.08 -8.07 -1.53
C THR A 370 -54.77 -8.88 -1.54
N GLU A 371 -54.19 -9.13 -2.72
CA GLU A 371 -52.84 -9.69 -2.82
C GLU A 371 -51.84 -8.67 -2.25
N GLY A 372 -51.23 -9.02 -1.11
CA GLY A 372 -50.33 -8.17 -0.32
C GLY A 372 -48.98 -7.94 -0.98
N GLY A 373 -48.95 -7.05 -1.97
CA GLY A 373 -47.72 -6.61 -2.62
C GLY A 373 -47.00 -5.51 -1.85
N ILE A 374 -45.72 -5.31 -2.17
CA ILE A 374 -44.91 -4.22 -1.63
C ILE A 374 -45.48 -2.86 -2.13
N PRO A 375 -45.72 -1.87 -1.25
CA PRO A 375 -46.28 -0.58 -1.66
C PRO A 375 -45.44 0.14 -2.72
N PRO A 376 -46.06 0.82 -3.72
CA PRO A 376 -45.33 1.52 -4.78
C PRO A 376 -44.30 2.53 -4.27
N LEU A 377 -44.64 3.30 -3.24
CA LEU A 377 -43.73 4.29 -2.66
C LEU A 377 -42.54 3.62 -1.94
N ALA A 378 -42.72 2.43 -1.36
CA ALA A 378 -41.62 1.66 -0.77
C ALA A 378 -40.66 1.15 -1.86
N ILE A 379 -41.20 0.75 -3.02
CA ILE A 379 -40.40 0.38 -4.20
C ILE A 379 -39.55 1.57 -4.67
N GLU A 380 -40.16 2.74 -4.81
CA GLU A 380 -39.47 3.98 -5.21
C GLU A 380 -38.34 4.34 -4.23
N ILE A 381 -38.60 4.27 -2.92
CA ILE A 381 -37.57 4.55 -1.90
C ILE A 381 -36.36 3.62 -2.05
N VAL A 382 -36.56 2.31 -2.19
CA VAL A 382 -35.45 1.36 -2.35
C VAL A 382 -34.69 1.59 -3.66
N GLN A 383 -35.39 1.94 -4.74
CA GLN A 383 -34.77 2.29 -6.02
C GLN A 383 -33.90 3.53 -5.90
N GLU A 384 -34.39 4.60 -5.29
CA GLU A 384 -33.63 5.83 -5.04
C GLU A 384 -32.43 5.60 -4.11
N MET A 385 -32.59 4.79 -3.05
CA MET A 385 -31.48 4.38 -2.19
C MET A 385 -30.41 3.61 -2.96
N THR A 386 -30.81 2.77 -3.92
CA THR A 386 -29.87 2.05 -4.78
C THR A 386 -29.15 3.01 -5.72
N LEU A 387 -29.88 3.95 -6.32
CA LEU A 387 -29.33 4.98 -7.22
C LEU A 387 -28.27 5.85 -6.54
N LEU A 388 -28.42 6.14 -5.23
CA LEU A 388 -27.42 6.86 -4.44
C LEU A 388 -26.02 6.24 -4.52
N PHE A 389 -25.93 4.92 -4.71
CA PHE A 389 -24.68 4.18 -4.78
C PHE A 389 -24.36 3.67 -6.18
N THR A 390 -25.15 4.07 -7.19
CA THR A 390 -24.83 3.75 -8.57
C THR A 390 -23.76 4.69 -9.12
N GLY A 391 -22.84 4.13 -9.91
CA GLY A 391 -21.77 4.88 -10.58
C GLY A 391 -20.41 4.70 -9.90
N GLU A 392 -19.36 4.64 -10.71
CA GLU A 392 -18.00 4.52 -10.21
C GLU A 392 -17.49 5.88 -9.71
N LEU A 393 -17.04 5.93 -8.46
CA LEU A 393 -16.30 7.08 -7.95
C LEU A 393 -14.87 7.03 -8.49
N ILE A 394 -14.62 7.73 -9.60
CA ILE A 394 -13.30 7.77 -10.22
C ILE A 394 -12.36 8.64 -9.35
N PRO A 395 -11.16 8.16 -9.00
CA PRO A 395 -10.20 8.96 -8.23
C PRO A 395 -9.80 10.22 -9.01
N VAL A 396 -9.97 11.37 -8.35
CA VAL A 396 -9.54 12.67 -8.89
C VAL A 396 -8.05 12.84 -8.60
N ALA A 397 -7.23 12.94 -9.66
CA ALA A 397 -5.81 13.16 -9.47
C ALA A 397 -5.57 14.47 -8.68
N PRO A 398 -4.60 14.55 -7.76
CA PRO A 398 -4.34 15.77 -6.98
C PRO A 398 -4.05 17.02 -7.83
N LYS A 399 -3.64 16.82 -9.09
CA LYS A 399 -3.38 17.87 -10.08
C LYS A 399 -4.52 18.06 -11.09
N ALA A 400 -5.64 17.34 -10.96
CA ALA A 400 -6.76 17.39 -11.89
C ALA A 400 -7.39 18.79 -11.94
N GLN A 401 -7.52 19.47 -10.80
CA GLN A 401 -8.06 20.83 -10.74
C GLN A 401 -7.25 21.83 -11.58
N ARG A 402 -5.92 21.63 -11.69
CA ARG A 402 -5.04 22.49 -12.51
C ARG A 402 -5.24 22.28 -14.02
N LYS A 403 -5.92 21.22 -14.42
CA LYS A 403 -6.25 20.91 -15.82
C LYS A 403 -7.64 21.38 -16.22
N VAL A 404 -8.43 21.92 -15.29
CA VAL A 404 -9.70 22.56 -15.60
C VAL A 404 -9.36 23.93 -16.22
N PRO A 405 -9.65 24.14 -17.51
CA PRO A 405 -9.45 25.46 -18.11
C PRO A 405 -10.36 26.47 -17.42
N LEU A 406 -9.84 27.68 -17.19
CA LEU A 406 -10.70 28.78 -16.75
C LEU A 406 -11.73 29.05 -17.86
N PRO A 407 -13.03 29.05 -17.54
CA PRO A 407 -14.07 29.37 -18.52
C PRO A 407 -13.84 30.76 -19.14
N ASP A 408 -14.10 30.88 -20.44
CA ASP A 408 -14.03 32.17 -21.13
C ASP A 408 -15.03 33.15 -20.49
N GLY A 409 -14.53 34.32 -20.03
CA GLY A 409 -15.36 35.35 -19.39
C GLY A 409 -15.53 35.20 -17.87
N LEU A 410 -14.83 34.26 -17.22
CA LEU A 410 -14.78 34.22 -15.76
C LEU A 410 -13.85 35.33 -15.22
N ASP A 411 -14.45 36.41 -14.73
CA ASP A 411 -13.74 37.45 -13.97
C ASP A 411 -13.90 37.17 -12.47
N LEU A 412 -12.81 36.76 -11.81
CA LEU A 412 -12.79 36.48 -10.37
C LEU A 412 -12.74 37.76 -9.52
N ASP A 413 -12.48 38.91 -10.15
CA ASP A 413 -12.49 40.23 -9.51
C ASP A 413 -13.87 40.90 -9.62
N GLU A 414 -14.79 40.32 -10.40
CA GLU A 414 -16.18 40.75 -10.46
C GLU A 414 -16.96 40.18 -9.28
N TRP A 415 -17.73 41.05 -8.63
CA TRP A 415 -18.57 40.67 -7.51
C TRP A 415 -19.67 39.71 -7.97
N ILE A 416 -19.67 38.48 -7.45
CA ILE A 416 -20.74 37.48 -7.71
C ILE A 416 -22.12 38.03 -7.32
N ASN A 417 -22.17 38.85 -6.27
CA ASN A 417 -23.35 39.59 -5.84
C ASN A 417 -22.93 41.03 -5.53
N ALA A 418 -23.79 42.01 -5.82
CA ALA A 418 -23.53 43.40 -5.49
C ALA A 418 -23.07 43.53 -4.02
N PRO A 419 -21.98 44.28 -3.75
CA PRO A 419 -21.51 44.47 -2.38
C PRO A 419 -22.65 45.03 -1.53
N PRO A 420 -22.82 44.55 -0.28
CA PRO A 420 -23.83 45.11 0.60
C PRO A 420 -23.62 46.63 0.73
N PRO A 421 -24.70 47.42 0.87
CA PRO A 421 -24.59 48.87 1.00
C PRO A 421 -23.61 49.25 2.10
N GLU A 422 -22.73 50.23 1.84
CA GLU A 422 -21.69 50.68 2.78
C GLU A 422 -22.25 51.05 4.17
N ASP A 423 -23.54 51.38 4.26
CA ASP A 423 -24.24 51.71 5.51
C ASP A 423 -24.51 50.51 6.43
N ALA A 424 -24.36 49.27 5.97
CA ALA A 424 -24.47 48.07 6.80
C ALA A 424 -23.17 47.73 7.57
N ALA A 425 -22.06 48.42 7.26
CA ALA A 425 -20.76 48.21 7.90
C ALA A 425 -20.63 48.84 9.31
N SER A 426 -21.74 49.22 9.93
CA SER A 426 -21.79 49.76 11.30
C SER A 426 -22.60 48.87 12.26
N SER A 427 -22.45 47.55 12.15
CA SER A 427 -22.68 46.68 13.30
C SER A 427 -21.44 45.83 13.56
N SER A 428 -20.92 46.01 14.77
CA SER A 428 -19.66 45.46 15.27
C SER A 428 -19.57 43.94 15.12
N SER A 429 -18.67 43.46 14.28
CA SER A 429 -17.97 42.20 14.56
C SER A 429 -16.49 42.54 14.65
N SER A 430 -15.97 42.54 15.88
CA SER A 430 -14.56 42.72 16.17
C SER A 430 -13.74 41.66 15.44
N GLU A 431 -12.57 42.04 14.92
CA GLU A 431 -11.61 41.16 14.23
C GLU A 431 -11.12 39.97 15.08
N HIS A 432 -11.55 39.84 16.33
CA HIS A 432 -11.20 38.73 17.22
C HIS A 432 -11.90 37.40 16.88
N ASP A 433 -13.05 37.40 16.18
CA ASP A 433 -13.82 36.17 15.91
C ASP A 433 -13.34 35.38 14.68
N LYS A 434 -12.44 35.94 13.85
CA LYS A 434 -11.98 35.26 12.62
C LYS A 434 -10.87 34.24 12.86
N ASP A 435 -10.12 34.38 13.95
CA ASP A 435 -8.98 33.51 14.26
C ASP A 435 -9.36 32.22 15.00
N GLU A 436 -10.58 32.11 15.54
CA GLU A 436 -11.04 30.88 16.23
C GLU A 436 -11.71 29.86 15.30
N LEU A 437 -12.11 30.25 14.08
CA LEU A 437 -12.87 29.39 13.16
C LEU A 437 -12.01 28.53 12.24
N PHE A 438 -10.70 28.80 12.15
CA PHE A 438 -9.75 28.00 11.40
C PHE A 438 -8.54 27.66 12.27
N VAL A 439 -8.61 26.50 12.95
CA VAL A 439 -7.43 25.89 13.55
C VAL A 439 -6.46 25.51 12.42
N SER A 440 -5.49 26.38 12.17
CA SER A 440 -4.36 26.14 11.28
C SER A 440 -3.53 24.97 11.82
N ALA A 441 -3.63 23.81 11.16
CA ALA A 441 -2.75 22.67 11.37
C ALA A 441 -1.37 22.94 10.75
N ALA A 442 -0.62 23.90 11.30
CA ALA A 442 0.75 24.15 10.89
C ALA A 442 1.56 24.79 12.02
N GLN A 443 1.92 24.02 13.04
CA GLN A 443 3.17 24.22 13.79
C GLN A 443 3.53 23.00 14.67
N ALA A 444 4.40 22.15 14.14
CA ALA A 444 5.42 21.46 14.93
C ALA A 444 6.64 21.24 14.04
N GLY A 445 7.75 21.94 14.35
CA GLY A 445 9.07 21.66 13.78
C GLY A 445 9.73 22.83 13.04
N THR A 446 10.14 23.85 13.79
CA THR A 446 11.03 24.94 13.38
C THR A 446 12.50 24.51 13.29
N GLY A 447 13.22 25.18 12.39
CA GLY A 447 14.67 25.39 12.46
C GLY A 447 15.35 25.27 11.09
N ALA A 448 16.04 26.24 10.51
CA ALA A 448 16.30 27.65 10.80
C ALA A 448 16.95 28.24 9.52
N ASP A 449 16.91 29.57 9.41
CA ASP A 449 17.72 30.43 8.53
C ASP A 449 17.27 30.50 7.06
N GLY A 450 17.07 31.65 6.39
CA GLY A 450 17.29 33.06 6.67
C GLY A 450 17.30 33.78 5.31
N GLY A 451 16.71 34.98 5.21
CA GLY A 451 17.02 35.91 4.12
C GLY A 451 15.94 36.24 3.08
N GLU A 452 15.50 37.50 3.15
CA GLU A 452 15.21 38.41 2.02
C GLU A 452 13.87 38.32 1.26
N LYS A 453 12.95 39.17 1.73
CA LYS A 453 12.17 40.16 0.96
C LYS A 453 12.35 40.12 -0.57
N ARG A 454 11.27 39.85 -1.31
CA ARG A 454 10.99 40.60 -2.55
C ARG A 454 9.50 40.71 -2.84
N ARG A 455 9.17 41.89 -3.34
CA ARG A 455 7.85 42.51 -3.54
C ARG A 455 7.04 41.85 -4.65
N GLN A 456 5.73 41.87 -4.43
CA GLN A 456 4.64 42.19 -5.36
C GLN A 456 5.02 42.41 -6.84
N SER A 457 4.48 41.56 -7.70
CA SER A 457 3.64 41.93 -8.86
C SER A 457 2.76 40.74 -9.20
#